data_AF-J7FXQ3-F1
#
_entry.id   AF-J7FXQ3-F1
#
_cell.length_a   1.000
_cell.length_b   1.000
_cell.length_c   1.000
_cell.angle_alpha   90.00
_cell.angle_beta   90.00
_cell.angle_gamma   90.00
#
_symmetry.space_group_name_H-M   'P 1'
#
loop_
_entity.id
_entity.type
_entity.pdbx_description
1 polymer ?
#
loop_
_entity_poly.entity_id
_entity_poly.type
_entity_poly.pdbx_seq_one_letter_code
_entity_poly.pdbx_strand_id
1 'polypeptide(L)'
;ARGEETVPYTRLNNAEFLKRGFTLHPIRKVPQVFLAPLGDPSVEDTVNWVNLDSFGRDNPQCQHFRDMSVQVCEDALRNAYGKGPKYYNSFKHKLVSFWRDRGVNFIAADWEQLDHKIFILNEPIQPYFKYRTK
;
A
#
# COMPACT_ATOMS: atom_id res chain seq x y z
N ALA A 1 -9.65 8.88 -22.90
CA ALA A 1 -10.88 8.30 -23.47
C ALA A 1 -11.18 7.00 -22.74
N ARG A 2 -12.30 6.90 -22.02
CA ARG A 2 -12.74 5.64 -21.39
C ARG A 2 -13.83 5.04 -22.28
N GLY A 3 -13.55 3.87 -22.86
CA GLY A 3 -14.57 2.91 -23.27
C GLY A 3 -15.24 3.07 -24.64
N GLU A 4 -14.71 3.88 -25.56
CA GLU A 4 -15.37 4.09 -26.87
C GLU A 4 -15.01 3.03 -27.93
N GLU A 5 -13.89 2.31 -27.76
CA GLU A 5 -13.41 1.31 -28.72
C GLU A 5 -13.04 -0.01 -28.02
N THR A 6 -13.55 -1.12 -28.54
CA THR A 6 -13.23 -2.46 -28.05
C THR A 6 -11.93 -2.94 -28.66
N VAL A 7 -10.93 -3.20 -27.82
CA VAL A 7 -9.62 -3.70 -28.25
C VAL A 7 -9.61 -5.22 -28.10
N PRO A 8 -9.54 -6.01 -29.20
CA PRO A 8 -9.66 -7.47 -29.13
C PRO A 8 -8.47 -8.14 -28.45
N TYR A 9 -7.27 -7.57 -28.61
CA TYR A 9 -6.04 -8.07 -28.01
C TYR A 9 -5.19 -6.90 -27.51
N THR A 10 -4.64 -7.03 -26.32
CA THR A 10 -3.68 -6.07 -25.79
C THR A 10 -2.59 -6.79 -25.02
N ARG A 11 -1.47 -6.11 -24.81
CA ARG A 11 -0.41 -6.62 -23.95
C ARG A 11 -0.85 -6.48 -22.49
N LEU A 12 -0.44 -7.42 -21.64
CA LEU A 12 -0.84 -7.44 -20.24
C LEU A 12 -0.47 -6.13 -19.50
N ASN A 13 0.65 -5.49 -19.85
CA ASN A 13 1.08 -4.21 -19.30
C ASN A 13 0.18 -3.02 -19.67
N ASN A 14 -0.68 -3.17 -20.67
CA ASN A 14 -1.65 -2.16 -21.11
C ASN A 14 -3.07 -2.46 -20.60
N ALA A 15 -3.28 -3.60 -19.94
CA ALA A 15 -4.56 -4.00 -19.38
C ALA A 15 -4.68 -3.52 -17.93
N GLU A 16 -5.90 -3.23 -17.51
CA GLU A 16 -6.23 -2.97 -16.10
C GLU A 16 -7.43 -3.81 -15.68
N PHE A 17 -7.40 -4.29 -14.44
CA PHE A 17 -8.51 -4.99 -13.81
C PHE A 17 -8.62 -4.55 -12.36
N LEU A 18 -9.83 -4.27 -11.86
CA LEU A 18 -10.05 -3.73 -10.51
C LEU A 18 -9.22 -2.48 -10.21
N LYS A 19 -9.07 -1.57 -11.19
CA LYS A 19 -8.23 -0.35 -11.13
C LYS A 19 -6.73 -0.63 -10.91
N ARG A 20 -6.28 -1.86 -11.16
CA ARG A 20 -4.87 -2.26 -11.06
C ARG A 20 -4.33 -2.61 -12.44
N GLY A 21 -3.14 -2.13 -12.73
CA GLY A 21 -2.37 -2.57 -13.90
C GLY A 21 -1.65 -3.89 -13.61
N PHE A 22 -0.80 -4.31 -14.54
CA PHE A 22 0.07 -5.48 -14.40
C PHE A 22 1.51 -5.13 -14.73
N THR A 23 2.41 -5.30 -13.78
CA THR A 23 3.84 -5.00 -13.96
C THR A 23 4.70 -6.15 -13.50
N LEU A 24 5.77 -6.46 -14.22
CA LEU A 24 6.69 -7.50 -13.81
C LEU A 24 7.35 -7.15 -12.48
N HIS A 25 7.48 -8.15 -11.62
CA HIS A 25 8.19 -8.02 -10.36
C HIS A 25 9.66 -7.65 -10.63
N PRO A 26 10.23 -6.65 -9.94
CA PRO A 26 11.57 -6.16 -10.25
C PRO A 26 12.66 -7.22 -9.98
N ILE A 27 12.52 -8.00 -8.90
CA ILE A 27 13.53 -9.01 -8.48
C ILE A 27 13.12 -10.49 -8.65
N ARG A 28 11.82 -10.84 -8.56
CA ARG A 28 11.34 -12.24 -8.65
C ARG A 28 11.05 -12.62 -10.11
N LYS A 29 12.06 -13.18 -10.79
CA LYS A 29 11.98 -13.53 -12.22
C LYS A 29 11.55 -14.97 -12.49
N VAL A 30 11.76 -15.90 -11.55
CA VAL A 30 11.48 -17.34 -11.72
C VAL A 30 10.81 -17.91 -10.45
N PRO A 31 9.56 -18.41 -10.53
CA PRO A 31 8.63 -18.21 -11.64
C PRO A 31 8.38 -16.71 -11.86
N GLN A 32 7.95 -16.33 -13.07
CA GLN A 32 7.68 -14.93 -13.38
C GLN A 32 6.52 -14.43 -12.52
N VAL A 33 6.77 -13.41 -11.69
CA VAL A 33 5.75 -12.80 -10.83
C VAL A 33 5.30 -11.47 -11.45
N PHE A 34 3.99 -11.26 -11.46
CA PHE A 34 3.38 -9.98 -11.78
C PHE A 34 2.86 -9.32 -10.51
N LEU A 35 3.14 -8.03 -10.39
CA LEU A 35 2.56 -7.14 -9.40
C LEU A 35 1.32 -6.46 -9.98
N ALA A 36 0.37 -6.12 -9.10
CA ALA A 36 -0.88 -5.45 -9.44
C ALA A 36 -0.89 -4.00 -8.91
N PRO A 37 -0.12 -3.06 -9.52
CA PRO A 37 -0.05 -1.68 -9.07
C PRO A 37 -1.41 -0.99 -9.17
N LEU A 38 -1.85 -0.40 -8.06
CA LEU A 38 -3.02 0.49 -8.02
C LEU A 38 -2.65 1.87 -8.61
N GLY A 39 -3.52 2.53 -9.37
CA GLY A 39 -3.25 3.86 -9.94
C GLY A 39 -2.80 4.90 -8.90
N ASP A 40 -1.87 5.79 -9.27
CA ASP A 40 -1.25 6.77 -8.35
C ASP A 40 -2.30 7.60 -7.59
N PRO A 41 -3.34 8.16 -8.25
CA PRO A 41 -4.36 8.93 -7.54
C PRO A 41 -5.07 8.10 -6.47
N SER A 42 -5.29 6.81 -6.70
CA SER A 42 -5.94 5.95 -5.72
C SER A 42 -5.04 5.65 -4.51
N VAL A 43 -3.72 5.55 -4.70
CA VAL A 43 -2.77 5.38 -3.59
C VAL A 43 -2.68 6.67 -2.77
N GLU A 44 -2.51 7.81 -3.44
CA GLU A 44 -2.33 9.10 -2.79
C GLU A 44 -3.61 9.61 -2.14
N ASP A 45 -4.79 9.39 -2.75
CA ASP A 45 -6.07 9.79 -2.16
C ASP A 45 -6.42 8.96 -0.92
N THR A 46 -5.96 7.71 -0.83
CA THR A 46 -6.28 6.84 0.30
C THR A 46 -5.94 7.50 1.63
N VAL A 47 -4.81 8.20 1.74
CA VAL A 47 -4.36 8.81 3.01
C VAL A 47 -5.13 10.07 3.41
N ASN A 48 -5.96 10.61 2.52
CA ASN A 48 -6.75 11.82 2.78
C ASN A 48 -8.09 11.52 3.46
N TRP A 49 -8.50 10.25 3.53
CA TRP A 49 -9.81 9.85 4.02
C TRP A 49 -9.70 8.82 5.14
N VAL A 50 -10.45 9.06 6.21
CA VAL A 50 -10.66 8.13 7.30
C VAL A 50 -12.15 7.94 7.48
N ASN A 51 -12.61 6.68 7.50
CA ASN A 51 -14.02 6.38 7.74
C ASN A 51 -14.35 6.56 9.23
N LEU A 52 -15.30 7.45 9.54
CA LEU A 52 -15.71 7.75 10.91
C LEU A 52 -16.23 6.52 11.66
N ASP A 53 -16.90 5.61 10.96
CA ASP A 53 -17.54 4.44 11.57
C ASP A 53 -16.59 3.26 11.80
N SER A 54 -15.32 3.41 11.41
CA SER A 54 -14.31 2.33 11.43
C SER A 54 -13.52 2.25 12.74
N PHE A 55 -13.64 3.23 13.65
CA PHE A 55 -12.88 3.25 14.89
C PHE A 55 -13.22 2.05 15.78
N GLY A 56 -12.21 1.28 16.16
CA GLY A 56 -12.33 0.15 17.07
C GLY A 56 -13.13 -1.05 16.56
N ARG A 57 -13.74 -1.01 15.37
CA ARG A 57 -14.56 -2.11 14.83
C ARG A 57 -13.72 -3.32 14.43
N ASP A 58 -12.85 -3.12 13.45
CA ASP A 58 -12.06 -4.22 12.87
C ASP A 58 -10.67 -4.30 13.50
N ASN A 59 -10.20 -3.19 14.08
CA ASN A 59 -8.96 -3.12 14.85
C ASN A 59 -9.23 -2.48 16.22
N PRO A 60 -9.30 -3.26 17.31
CA PRO A 60 -9.50 -2.76 18.67
C PRO A 60 -8.43 -1.78 19.16
N GLN A 61 -7.28 -1.71 18.47
CA GLN A 61 -6.18 -0.80 18.78
C GLN A 61 -6.34 0.55 18.07
N CYS A 62 -7.24 0.66 17.09
CA CYS A 62 -7.52 1.91 16.37
C CYS A 62 -8.79 2.58 16.93
N GLN A 63 -8.74 3.00 18.20
CA GLN A 63 -9.91 3.56 18.88
C GLN A 63 -10.15 5.04 18.56
N HIS A 64 -9.15 5.72 17.99
CA HIS A 64 -9.22 7.15 17.73
C HIS A 64 -8.87 7.47 16.28
N PHE A 65 -9.31 8.66 15.84
CA PHE A 65 -9.04 9.20 14.50
C PHE A 65 -7.54 9.16 14.15
N ARG A 66 -6.67 9.47 15.12
CA ARG A 66 -5.22 9.45 14.93
C ARG A 66 -4.69 8.05 14.61
N ASP A 67 -5.17 7.03 15.33
CA ASP A 67 -4.74 5.65 15.10
C ASP A 67 -5.21 5.15 13.74
N MET A 68 -6.43 5.49 13.35
CA MET A 68 -6.95 5.14 12.03
C MET A 68 -6.21 5.89 10.92
N SER A 69 -5.84 7.16 11.13
CA SER A 69 -5.04 7.91 10.17
C SER A 69 -3.67 7.26 9.93
N VAL A 70 -3.05 6.72 10.99
CA VAL A 70 -1.80 5.96 10.90
C VAL A 70 -2.01 4.64 10.15
N GLN A 71 -3.07 3.90 10.48
CA GLN A 71 -3.43 2.64 9.80
C GLN A 71 -3.63 2.84 8.30
N VAL A 72 -4.38 3.87 7.90
CA VAL A 72 -4.63 4.19 6.48
C VAL A 72 -3.32 4.52 5.74
N CYS A 73 -2.36 5.17 6.40
CA CYS A 73 -1.04 5.41 5.81
C CYS A 73 -0.28 4.11 5.53
N GLU A 74 -0.40 3.10 6.39
CA GLU A 74 0.16 1.78 6.13
C GLU A 74 -0.55 1.06 4.99
N ASP A 75 -1.88 1.12 4.94
CA ASP A 75 -2.67 0.50 3.89
C ASP A 75 -2.37 1.14 2.53
N ALA A 76 -2.16 2.45 2.49
CA ALA A 76 -1.67 3.14 1.30
C ALA A 76 -0.27 2.66 0.89
N LEU A 77 0.64 2.42 1.83
CA LEU A 77 1.95 1.82 1.53
C LEU A 77 1.82 0.40 0.96
N ARG A 78 0.94 -0.43 1.54
CA ARG A 78 0.64 -1.77 0.99
C ARG A 78 0.15 -1.68 -0.45
N ASN A 79 -0.71 -0.70 -0.77
CA ASN A 79 -1.14 -0.44 -2.15
C ASN A 79 -0.02 0.07 -3.05
N ALA A 80 0.92 0.87 -2.51
CA ALA A 80 2.08 1.39 -3.22
C ALA A 80 3.11 0.31 -3.59
N TYR A 81 3.12 -0.85 -2.92
CA TYR A 81 4.09 -1.92 -3.13
C TYR A 81 4.21 -2.34 -4.60
N GLY A 82 3.07 -2.47 -5.30
CA GLY A 82 3.03 -2.89 -6.70
C GLY A 82 3.71 -1.93 -7.67
N LYS A 83 3.96 -0.67 -7.26
CA LYS A 83 4.66 0.36 -8.06
C LYS A 83 6.19 0.21 -8.04
N GLY A 84 6.70 -0.72 -7.23
CA GLY A 84 8.12 -0.99 -7.10
C GLY A 84 8.85 -0.11 -6.08
N PRO A 85 10.13 -0.41 -5.82
CA PRO A 85 10.86 0.11 -4.66
C PRO A 85 11.06 1.63 -4.70
N LYS A 86 11.33 2.20 -5.88
CA LYS A 86 11.56 3.65 -6.01
C LYS A 86 10.33 4.47 -5.61
N TYR A 87 9.15 4.10 -6.13
CA TYR A 87 7.90 4.76 -5.79
C TYR A 87 7.56 4.56 -4.32
N TYR A 88 7.61 3.30 -3.85
CA TYR A 88 7.29 2.95 -2.48
C TYR A 88 8.14 3.71 -1.46
N ASN A 89 9.46 3.74 -1.64
CA ASN A 89 10.37 4.40 -0.71
C ASN A 89 10.18 5.93 -0.71
N SER A 90 9.90 6.53 -1.87
CA SER A 90 9.55 7.96 -1.95
C SER A 90 8.26 8.26 -1.20
N PHE A 91 7.21 7.46 -1.40
CA PHE A 91 5.93 7.63 -0.74
C PHE A 91 6.03 7.39 0.78
N LYS A 92 6.75 6.35 1.21
CA LYS A 92 7.08 6.09 2.62
C LYS A 92 7.75 7.29 3.27
N HIS A 93 8.74 7.88 2.60
CA HIS A 93 9.46 9.03 3.14
C HIS A 93 8.54 10.23 3.38
N LYS A 94 7.59 10.51 2.46
CA LYS A 94 6.58 11.56 2.63
C LYS A 94 5.74 11.31 3.89
N LEU A 95 5.24 10.09 4.06
CA LEU A 95 4.41 9.72 5.22
C LEU A 95 5.18 9.77 6.55
N VAL A 96 6.41 9.24 6.57
CA VAL A 96 7.29 9.31 7.75
C VAL A 96 7.58 10.75 8.14
N SER A 97 7.90 11.63 7.17
CA SER A 97 8.12 13.04 7.46
C SER A 97 6.87 13.70 8.02
N PHE A 98 5.72 13.51 7.36
CA PHE A 98 4.44 14.08 7.79
C PHE A 98 4.10 13.75 9.25
N TRP A 99 4.31 12.49 9.66
CA TRP A 99 4.01 12.02 11.00
C TRP A 99 5.07 12.41 12.02
N ARG A 100 6.35 12.38 11.65
CA ARG A 100 7.46 12.83 12.50
C ARG A 100 7.27 14.29 12.93
N ASP A 101 6.88 15.15 11.99
CA ASP A 101 6.65 16.58 12.24
C ASP A 101 5.45 16.82 13.19
N ARG A 102 4.64 15.78 13.44
CA ARG A 102 3.50 15.75 14.38
C ARG A 102 3.77 14.93 15.64
N GLY A 103 5.04 14.58 15.90
CA GLY A 103 5.43 13.79 17.07
C GLY A 103 4.92 12.35 17.05
N VAL A 104 4.58 11.80 15.87
CA VAL A 104 4.23 10.40 15.67
C VAL A 104 5.43 9.66 15.10
N ASN A 105 5.88 8.61 15.80
CA ASN A 105 6.89 7.71 15.27
C ASN A 105 6.23 6.69 14.33
N PHE A 106 6.01 7.08 13.08
CA PHE A 106 5.47 6.20 12.05
C PHE A 106 6.56 5.26 11.52
N ILE A 107 6.50 3.99 11.92
CA ILE A 107 7.42 2.94 11.49
C ILE A 107 6.71 2.07 10.47
N ALA A 108 7.17 2.10 9.23
CA ALA A 108 6.70 1.19 8.19
C ALA A 108 7.85 0.33 7.66
N ALA A 109 7.51 -0.84 7.10
CA ALA A 109 8.47 -1.71 6.43
C ALA A 109 9.11 -1.01 5.22
N ASP A 110 10.33 -1.38 4.84
CA ASP A 110 10.88 -1.07 3.51
C ASP A 110 10.27 -2.00 2.45
N TRP A 111 10.42 -1.65 1.17
CA TRP A 111 9.83 -2.40 0.07
C TRP A 111 10.30 -3.87 0.07
N GLU A 112 11.59 -4.10 0.33
CA GLU A 112 12.22 -5.42 0.41
C GLU A 112 11.71 -6.24 1.60
N GLN A 113 11.44 -5.60 2.74
CA GLN A 113 10.87 -6.26 3.89
C GLN A 113 9.44 -6.71 3.61
N LEU A 114 8.66 -5.87 2.93
CA LEU A 114 7.29 -6.20 2.53
C LEU A 114 7.28 -7.31 1.47
N ASP A 115 8.19 -7.26 0.50
CA ASP A 115 8.41 -8.32 -0.49
C ASP A 115 8.69 -9.68 0.18
N HIS A 116 9.61 -9.68 1.13
CA HIS A 116 9.97 -10.87 1.90
C HIS A 116 8.78 -11.41 2.68
N LYS A 117 7.96 -10.54 3.29
CA LYS A 117 6.72 -10.96 3.97
C LYS A 117 5.72 -11.61 3.02
N ILE A 118 5.47 -10.98 1.86
CA ILE A 118 4.47 -11.43 0.89
C ILE A 118 4.83 -12.80 0.30
N PHE A 119 6.11 -13.01 -0.05
CA PHE A 119 6.50 -14.15 -0.89
C PHE A 119 7.35 -15.21 -0.19
N ILE A 120 7.86 -14.97 1.02
CA ILE A 120 8.76 -15.91 1.71
C ILE A 120 8.17 -16.35 3.05
N LEU A 121 7.78 -15.40 3.91
CA LEU A 121 7.40 -15.72 5.28
C LEU A 121 5.97 -16.26 5.43
N ASN A 122 5.12 -16.07 4.41
CA ASN A 122 3.68 -16.32 4.50
C ASN A 122 3.05 -15.70 5.77
N GLU A 123 3.65 -14.63 6.27
CA GLU A 123 3.16 -13.87 7.41
C GLU A 123 1.94 -13.07 6.97
N PRO A 124 0.93 -12.89 7.84
CA PRO A 124 -0.13 -11.95 7.56
C PRO A 124 0.49 -10.56 7.33
N ILE A 125 0.15 -9.95 6.19
CA ILE A 125 0.57 -8.59 5.80
C ILE A 125 -0.01 -7.53 6.77
N GLN A 126 -0.89 -7.97 7.67
CA GLN A 126 -1.50 -7.26 8.78
C GLN A 126 -0.73 -7.54 10.09
N PRO A 127 0.15 -6.65 10.57
CA PRO A 127 0.49 -6.61 11.97
C PRO A 127 -0.48 -5.62 12.62
N TYR A 128 -1.47 -6.11 13.36
CA TYR A 128 -2.17 -5.25 14.32
C TYR A 128 -1.12 -4.58 15.21
N PHE A 129 -1.03 -3.25 15.11
CA PHE A 129 -0.03 -2.39 15.78
C PHE A 129 0.14 -2.74 17.26
N LYS A 130 1.27 -3.35 17.64
CA LYS A 130 1.73 -3.25 19.02
C LYS A 130 2.36 -1.86 19.20
N TYR A 131 1.57 -0.87 19.64
CA TYR A 131 2.17 0.33 20.24
C TYR A 131 3.02 -0.12 21.44
N ARG A 132 4.31 0.22 21.43
CA ARG A 132 5.12 0.21 22.65
C ARG A 132 4.89 1.55 23.33
N THR A 133 3.98 1.58 24.29
CA THR A 133 3.93 2.69 25.26
C THR A 133 5.24 2.69 26.02
N LYS A 134 5.91 3.85 26.06
CA LYS A 134 6.90 4.11 27.10
C LYS A 134 6.18 4.34 28.41
#